data_AF-A0A928MVD3-F1
#
_entry.id   AF-A0A928MVD3-F1
#
_cell.length_a   1.000
_cell.length_b   1.000
_cell.length_c   1.000
_cell.angle_alpha   90.00
_cell.angle_beta   90.00
_cell.angle_gamma   90.00
#
_symmetry.space_group_name_H-M   'P 1'
#
loop_
_entity.id
_entity.type
_entity.pdbx_description
1 polymer ?
#
loop_
_entity_poly.entity_id
_entity_poly.type
_entity_poly.pdbx_seq_one_letter_code
_entity_poly.pdbx_strand_id
1 'polypeptide(L)'
;MMNKFLNNVKELSPEAAKLIFFGTKLAFGVLLIGFLAYKYNQRFVGDYTFRMNCLELVRAGVSLLVQFIMGGLILDCVIRKK
;
A
#
# COMPACT_ATOMS: atom_id res chain seq x y z
N MET A 1 10.17 -14.14 -15.34
CA MET A 1 10.07 -12.68 -15.12
C MET A 1 9.85 -12.34 -13.64
N MET A 2 8.82 -12.93 -13.00
CA MET A 2 8.53 -12.79 -11.56
C MET A 2 9.75 -13.06 -10.65
N ASN A 3 10.52 -14.12 -10.92
CA ASN A 3 11.68 -14.52 -10.11
C ASN A 3 12.85 -13.53 -10.17
N LYS A 4 13.00 -12.77 -11.27
CA LYS A 4 14.03 -11.72 -11.40
C LYS A 4 13.66 -10.49 -10.56
N PHE A 5 12.38 -10.13 -10.55
CA PHE A 5 11.88 -9.05 -9.71
C PHE A 5 12.04 -9.38 -8.22
N LEU A 6 11.66 -10.60 -7.82
CA LEU A 6 11.83 -11.06 -6.44
C LEU A 6 13.29 -11.16 -6.00
N ASN A 7 14.21 -11.56 -6.89
CA ASN A 7 15.65 -11.58 -6.58
C ASN A 7 16.24 -10.17 -6.46
N ASN A 8 15.82 -9.22 -7.30
CA ASN A 8 16.23 -7.81 -7.16
C ASN A 8 15.67 -7.19 -5.88
N VAL A 9 14.48 -7.63 -5.43
CA VAL A 9 13.90 -7.19 -4.17
C VAL A 9 14.67 -7.74 -2.95
N LYS A 10 15.26 -8.95 -3.07
CA LYS A 10 16.09 -9.54 -2.01
C LYS A 10 17.43 -8.83 -1.81
N GLU A 11 17.90 -8.09 -2.82
CA GLU A 11 19.10 -7.27 -2.66
C GLU A 11 18.80 -5.90 -2.06
N LEU A 12 17.54 -5.52 -1.77
CA LEU A 12 17.29 -4.24 -1.13
C LEU A 12 18.03 -4.12 0.21
N SER A 13 18.56 -2.93 0.46
CA SER A 13 19.05 -2.53 1.75
C SER A 13 18.00 -2.82 2.84
N PRO A 14 18.42 -3.27 4.02
CA PRO A 14 17.50 -3.67 5.08
C PRO A 14 16.58 -2.53 5.52
N GLU A 15 17.01 -1.28 5.39
CA GLU A 15 16.21 -0.09 5.70
C GLU A 15 15.07 0.11 4.68
N ALA A 16 15.40 0.04 3.39
CA ALA A 16 14.41 0.14 2.32
C ALA A 16 13.42 -1.02 2.35
N ALA A 17 13.90 -2.24 2.58
CA ALA A 17 13.04 -3.41 2.73
C ALA A 17 12.06 -3.26 3.91
N LYS A 18 12.52 -2.74 5.06
CA LYS A 18 11.65 -2.44 6.22
C LYS A 18 10.59 -1.40 5.88
N LEU A 19 10.96 -0.32 5.19
CA LEU A 19 10.01 0.73 4.79
C LEU A 19 8.92 0.17 3.87
N ILE A 20 9.31 -0.59 2.84
CA ILE A 20 8.36 -1.23 1.93
C ILE A 20 7.47 -2.19 2.71
N PHE A 21 8.04 -3.08 3.53
CA PHE A 21 7.25 -4.07 4.25
C PHE A 21 6.24 -3.44 5.21
N PHE A 22 6.68 -2.49 6.04
CA PHE A 22 5.82 -1.82 7.00
C PHE A 22 4.77 -0.94 6.31
N GLY A 23 5.18 -0.17 5.31
CA GLY A 23 4.29 0.67 4.52
C GLY A 23 3.23 -0.12 3.75
N THR A 24 3.62 -1.25 3.16
CA THR A 24 2.68 -2.16 2.47
C THR A 24 1.69 -2.75 3.47
N LYS A 25 2.12 -3.12 4.68
CA LYS A 25 1.23 -3.61 5.75
C LYS A 25 0.21 -2.56 6.17
N LEU A 26 0.63 -1.30 6.33
CA LEU A 26 -0.28 -0.18 6.62
C LEU A 26 -1.28 0.04 5.49
N ALA A 27 -0.82 0.06 4.24
CA ALA A 27 -1.66 0.24 3.08
C ALA A 27 -2.73 -0.87 2.97
N PHE A 28 -2.36 -2.13 3.22
CA PHE A 28 -3.32 -3.23 3.30
C PHE A 28 -4.33 -3.06 4.43
N GLY A 29 -3.91 -2.53 5.58
CA GLY A 29 -4.83 -2.20 6.68
C GLY A 29 -5.89 -1.19 6.24
N VAL A 30 -5.48 -0.11 5.58
CA VAL A 30 -6.39 0.92 5.05
C VAL A 30 -7.32 0.33 4.00
N LEU A 31 -6.80 -0.50 3.08
CA LEU A 31 -7.61 -1.19 2.07
C LEU A 31 -8.67 -2.10 2.70
N LEU A 32 -8.30 -2.85 3.73
CA LEU A 32 -9.21 -3.73 4.43
C LEU A 32 -10.33 -2.94 5.11
N ILE A 33 -9.99 -1.83 5.79
CA ILE A 33 -10.97 -0.94 6.42
C ILE A 33 -11.93 -0.37 5.37
N GLY A 34 -11.41 0.17 4.27
CA GLY A 34 -12.24 0.72 3.20
C GLY A 34 -13.18 -0.32 2.58
N PHE A 35 -12.70 -1.54 2.38
CA PHE A 35 -13.51 -2.64 1.86
C PHE A 35 -14.60 -3.09 2.84
N LEU A 36 -14.26 -3.25 4.13
CA LEU A 36 -15.23 -3.62 5.17
C LEU A 36 -16.31 -2.54 5.34
N ALA A 37 -15.90 -1.26 5.35
CA ALA A 37 -16.83 -0.13 5.41
C ALA A 37 -17.75 -0.10 4.18
N TYR A 38 -17.21 -0.36 2.98
CA TYR A 38 -18.02 -0.45 1.76
C TYR A 38 -19.07 -1.58 1.85
N LYS A 39 -18.65 -2.77 2.31
CA LYS A 39 -19.56 -3.92 2.49
C LYS A 39 -20.62 -3.64 3.55
N TYR A 40 -20.25 -2.99 4.65
CA TYR A 40 -21.20 -2.57 5.68
C TYR A 40 -22.23 -1.58 5.13
N ASN A 41 -21.78 -0.56 4.39
CA ASN A 41 -22.66 0.41 3.76
C ASN A 41 -23.64 -0.25 2.78
N GLN A 42 -23.14 -1.16 1.95
CA GLN A 42 -23.97 -1.88 0.98
C GLN A 42 -25.06 -2.72 1.66
N ARG A 43 -24.79 -3.25 2.86
CA ARG A 43 -25.71 -4.16 3.55
C ARG A 43 -26.68 -3.47 4.51
N PHE A 44 -26.29 -2.37 5.13
CA PHE A 44 -27.06 -1.79 6.24
C PHE A 44 -27.49 -0.32 6.02
N VAL A 45 -26.63 0.49 5.42
CA VAL A 45 -26.84 1.95 5.38
C VAL A 45 -27.44 2.40 4.05
N GLY A 46 -26.92 1.90 2.94
CA GLY A 46 -27.35 2.30 1.59
C GLY A 46 -27.00 3.75 1.21
N ASP A 47 -26.18 4.45 1.98
CA ASP A 47 -25.89 5.87 1.75
C ASP A 47 -24.84 6.08 0.64
N TYR A 48 -25.13 7.01 -0.27
CA TYR A 48 -24.26 7.29 -1.41
C TYR A 48 -22.98 8.02 -1.00
N THR A 49 -23.07 8.98 -0.08
CA THR A 49 -21.92 9.77 0.39
C THR A 49 -20.92 8.87 1.12
N PHE A 50 -21.41 8.00 2.01
CA PHE A 50 -20.60 7.03 2.71
C PHE A 50 -19.95 6.02 1.75
N ARG A 51 -20.67 5.60 0.70
CA ARG A 51 -20.11 4.75 -0.36
C ARG A 51 -18.93 5.43 -1.05
N MET A 52 -19.06 6.72 -1.40
CA MET A 52 -17.99 7.49 -2.03
C MET A 52 -16.78 7.64 -1.10
N ASN A 53 -17.00 7.95 0.18
CA ASN A 53 -15.92 8.02 1.17
C ASN A 53 -15.17 6.69 1.29
N CYS A 54 -15.88 5.55 1.25
CA CYS A 54 -15.23 4.23 1.27
C CYS A 54 -14.34 4.01 0.03
N LEU A 55 -14.82 4.40 -1.15
CA LEU A 55 -14.05 4.29 -2.39
C LEU A 55 -12.82 5.21 -2.39
N GLU A 56 -12.93 6.41 -1.84
CA GLU A 56 -11.79 7.31 -1.62
C GLU A 56 -10.77 6.70 -0.67
N LEU A 57 -11.23 6.03 0.39
CA LEU A 57 -10.37 5.33 1.35
C LEU A 57 -9.61 4.17 0.69
N VAL A 58 -10.28 3.41 -0.20
CA VAL A 58 -9.64 2.38 -1.02
C VAL A 58 -8.61 3.00 -1.96
N ARG A 59 -8.95 4.10 -2.65
CA ARG A 59 -8.03 4.82 -3.55
C ARG A 59 -6.80 5.33 -2.78
N ALA A 60 -6.99 5.87 -1.58
CA ALA A 60 -5.91 6.31 -0.71
C ALA A 60 -5.02 5.13 -0.28
N GLY A 61 -5.61 3.99 0.08
CA GLY A 61 -4.87 2.76 0.39
C GLY A 61 -3.98 2.28 -0.77
N VAL A 62 -4.50 2.29 -2.01
CA VAL A 62 -3.69 1.96 -3.20
C VAL A 62 -2.58 2.99 -3.41
N SER A 63 -2.87 4.28 -3.26
CA SER A 63 -1.86 5.34 -3.42
C SER A 63 -0.72 5.19 -2.40
N LEU A 64 -1.05 4.92 -1.14
CA LEU A 64 -0.07 4.65 -0.08
C LEU A 64 0.82 3.46 -0.43
N LEU A 65 0.23 2.36 -0.94
CA LEU A 65 1.00 1.18 -1.34
C LEU A 65 2.07 1.54 -2.38
N VAL A 66 1.68 2.29 -3.41
CA VAL A 66 2.60 2.77 -4.46
C VAL A 66 3.65 3.70 -3.88
N GLN A 67 3.27 4.64 -3.01
CA GLN A 67 4.20 5.59 -2.40
C GLN A 67 5.24 4.90 -1.51
N PHE A 68 4.86 3.89 -0.73
CA PHE A 68 5.81 3.15 0.10
C PHE A 68 6.76 2.29 -0.72
N ILE A 69 6.28 1.65 -1.80
CA ILE A 69 7.15 0.90 -2.72
C ILE A 69 8.13 1.85 -3.40
N MET A 70 7.65 2.94 -4.00
CA MET A 70 8.52 3.92 -4.67
C MET A 70 9.48 4.59 -3.68
N GLY A 71 9.02 4.99 -2.51
CA GLY A 71 9.84 5.60 -1.46
C GLY A 71 10.94 4.65 -0.97
N GLY A 72 10.62 3.36 -0.81
CA GLY A 72 11.62 2.36 -0.45
C GLY A 72 12.66 2.15 -1.55
N LEU A 73 12.25 2.07 -2.81
CA LEU A 73 13.18 1.95 -3.93
C LEU A 73 14.09 3.19 -4.08
N ILE A 74 13.55 4.39 -3.89
CA ILE A 74 14.34 5.63 -3.89
C ILE A 74 15.35 5.62 -2.75
N LEU A 75 14.92 5.22 -1.54
CA LEU A 75 15.81 5.11 -0.38
C LEU A 75 16.95 4.13 -0.65
N ASP A 76 16.66 2.96 -1.24
CA ASP A 76 17.66 1.98 -1.62
C ASP A 76 18.71 2.54 -2.59
N CYS A 77 18.25 3.26 -3.61
CA CYS A 77 19.12 3.93 -4.57
C CYS A 77 20.03 5.00 -3.92
N VAL A 78 19.53 5.73 -2.91
CA VAL A 78 20.31 6.73 -2.19
C VAL A 78 21.35 6.07 -1.28
N ILE A 79 20.98 5.01 -0.56
CA ILE A 79 21.88 4.27 0.33
C ILE A 79 23.01 3.63 -0.47
N ARG A 80 22.72 2.99 -1.60
CA ARG A 80 23.73 2.33 -2.46
C ARG A 80 24.68 3.28 -3.18
N LYS A 81 24.33 4.57 -3.27
CA LYS A 81 25.20 5.61 -3.87
C LYS A 81 26.15 6.25 -2.86
N LYS A 82 25.95 6.02 -1.57
CA LYS A 82 26.90 6.38 -0.50
C LYS A 82 27.87 5.24 -0.26
#